data_AF-A0A737DZ53-F1
#
_entry.id   AF-A0A737DZ53-F1
#
_cell.length_a   1.000
_cell.length_b   1.000
_cell.length_c   1.000
_cell.angle_alpha   90.00
_cell.angle_beta   90.00
_cell.angle_gamma   90.00
#
_symmetry.space_group_name_H-M   'P 1'
#
loop_
_entity.id
_entity.type
_entity.pdbx_description
1 polymer ?
#
loop_
_entity_poly.entity_id
_entity_poly.type
_entity_poly.pdbx_seq_one_letter_code
_entity_poly.pdbx_strand_id
1 'polypeptide(L)'
;MRTPRRRCKNKREDLTVKRIFELLSFDKNAGVFRWKSPTQGRIAINSIAGTLDSSGYSMIMIDGNRYKTHVLVFYITHNRWPAGQIDHINGIRTDNRAGNLRECLPIENARNICIRKDSKSGCRGVTWHKRQKKWNVRLGFRGKNEHFGCFDDLELAALVAEEARDKYYGDFSGNERSAYANPSKEM
;
A
#
# COMPACT_ATOMS: atom_id res chain seq x y z
N MET A 1 40.89 2.56 24.44
CA MET A 1 39.57 2.37 25.07
C MET A 1 38.49 2.45 24.00
N ARG A 2 37.79 1.34 23.70
CA ARG A 2 36.65 1.35 22.77
C ARG A 2 35.42 1.85 23.54
N THR A 3 34.84 2.96 23.12
CA THR A 3 33.54 3.44 23.63
C THR A 3 32.47 2.36 23.42
N PRO A 4 31.62 2.08 24.41
CA PRO A 4 30.57 1.09 24.25
C PRO A 4 29.61 1.57 23.16
N ARG A 5 29.34 0.71 22.17
CA ARG A 5 28.29 0.95 21.17
C ARG A 5 26.98 1.17 21.92
N ARG A 6 26.41 2.38 21.85
CA ARG A 6 25.06 2.66 22.35
C ARG A 6 24.12 1.61 21.76
N ARG A 7 23.51 0.79 22.62
CA ARG A 7 22.49 -0.19 22.24
C ARG A 7 21.40 0.57 21.45
N CYS A 8 21.19 0.21 20.19
CA CYS A 8 20.09 0.77 19.40
C CYS A 8 18.78 0.42 20.12
N LYS A 9 18.10 1.42 20.69
CA LYS A 9 16.79 1.22 21.32
C LYS A 9 15.79 0.68 20.29
N ASN A 10 14.94 -0.26 20.70
CA ASN A 10 13.85 -0.77 19.88
C ASN A 10 12.82 0.34 19.64
N LYS A 11 12.91 0.99 18.49
CA LYS A 11 12.17 2.21 18.15
C LYS A 11 10.64 2.08 18.23
N ARG A 12 10.08 0.86 18.14
CA ARG A 12 8.63 0.60 18.20
C ARG A 12 8.11 0.46 19.63
N GLU A 13 8.94 0.02 20.57
CA GLU A 13 8.52 -0.33 21.93
C GLU A 13 8.33 0.92 22.81
N ASP A 14 9.00 2.03 22.47
CA ASP A 14 8.98 3.25 23.27
C ASP A 14 7.81 4.21 22.94
N LEU A 15 7.17 4.09 21.76
CA LEU A 15 6.12 5.02 21.33
C LEU A 15 4.72 4.51 21.73
N THR A 16 4.05 5.23 22.63
CA THR A 16 2.68 4.93 23.07
C THR A 16 1.63 5.75 22.31
N VAL A 17 0.40 5.24 22.23
CA VAL A 17 -0.76 6.00 21.70
C VAL A 17 -0.96 7.33 22.44
N LYS A 18 -0.77 7.33 23.77
CA LYS A 18 -0.81 8.56 24.58
C LYS A 18 0.19 9.59 24.09
N ARG A 19 1.45 9.19 23.88
CA ARG A 19 2.52 10.07 23.39
C ARG A 19 2.21 10.64 22.01
N ILE A 20 1.60 9.83 21.13
CA ILE A 20 1.14 10.32 19.81
C ILE A 20 0.11 11.43 19.99
N PHE A 21 -0.88 11.26 20.86
CA PHE A 21 -1.95 12.24 21.06
C PHE A 21 -1.54 13.50 21.83
N GLU A 22 -0.45 13.46 22.60
CA GLU A 22 0.21 14.64 23.17
C GLU A 22 0.75 15.56 22.06
N LEU A 23 1.32 14.96 21.00
CA LEU A 23 1.99 15.70 19.93
C LEU A 23 1.07 15.99 18.73
N LEU A 24 0.10 15.12 18.47
CA LEU A 24 -0.70 15.10 17.24
C LEU A 24 -2.21 15.01 17.53
N SER A 25 -3.02 15.60 16.65
CA SER A 25 -4.43 15.23 16.47
C SER A 25 -4.53 14.24 15.32
N PHE A 26 -5.53 13.37 15.38
CA PHE A 26 -5.79 12.37 14.36
C PHE A 26 -7.27 12.37 14.00
N ASP A 27 -7.58 12.56 12.71
CA ASP A 27 -8.90 12.36 12.14
C ASP A 27 -8.95 10.97 11.49
N LYS A 28 -9.73 10.06 12.07
CA LYS A 28 -9.87 8.67 11.61
C LYS A 28 -10.52 8.56 10.23
N ASN A 29 -11.46 9.46 9.93
CA ASN A 29 -12.24 9.43 8.70
C ASN A 29 -11.47 10.03 7.53
N ALA A 30 -10.62 11.02 7.80
CA ALA A 30 -9.71 11.59 6.81
C ALA A 30 -8.38 10.82 6.71
N GLY A 31 -7.98 10.10 7.76
CA GLY A 31 -6.66 9.46 7.82
C GLY A 31 -5.52 10.47 7.99
N VAL A 32 -5.81 11.65 8.55
CA VAL A 32 -4.88 12.78 8.60
C VAL A 32 -4.44 13.05 10.04
N PHE A 33 -3.13 13.24 10.21
CA PHE A 33 -2.54 13.75 11.45
C PHE A 33 -2.25 15.24 11.32
N ARG A 34 -2.43 16.00 12.40
CA ARG A 34 -1.99 17.40 12.48
C ARG A 34 -1.21 17.67 13.75
N TRP A 35 -0.27 18.59 13.69
CA TRP A 35 0.57 18.96 14.84
C TRP A 35 -0.22 19.71 15.91
N LYS A 36 -0.26 19.18 17.14
CA LYS A 36 -0.77 19.89 18.33
C LYS A 36 0.36 20.59 19.08
N SER A 37 1.42 19.83 19.39
CA SER A 37 2.58 20.29 20.13
C SER A 37 3.85 19.88 19.38
N PRO A 38 4.23 20.63 18.34
CA PRO A 38 5.40 20.30 17.55
C PRO A 38 6.68 20.40 18.39
N THR A 39 7.56 19.41 18.28
CA THR A 39 8.85 19.39 18.98
C THR A 39 9.90 20.28 18.33
N GLN A 40 9.67 20.74 17.10
CA GLN A 40 10.54 21.66 16.37
C GLN A 40 9.81 22.98 16.15
N GLY A 41 10.41 24.11 16.56
CA GLY A 41 9.79 25.44 16.49
C GLY A 41 9.45 25.93 15.08
N ARG A 42 9.99 25.30 14.02
CA ARG A 42 9.65 25.62 12.62
C ARG A 42 8.35 25.01 12.11
N ILE A 43 7.75 24.08 12.87
CA ILE A 43 6.54 23.38 12.46
C ILE A 43 5.34 24.15 13.00
N ALA A 44 4.45 24.58 12.11
CA ALA A 44 3.23 25.28 12.51
C ALA A 44 2.24 24.35 13.21
N ILE A 45 1.63 24.83 14.29
CA ILE A 45 0.50 24.16 14.94
C ILE A 45 -0.65 23.99 13.92
N ASN A 46 -1.38 22.88 13.99
CA ASN A 46 -2.46 22.44 13.10
C ASN A 46 -2.08 22.12 11.64
N SER A 47 -0.81 22.28 11.26
CA SER A 47 -0.32 21.81 9.96
C SER A 47 -0.40 20.29 9.83
N ILE A 48 -0.59 19.78 8.61
CA ILE A 48 -0.63 18.34 8.33
C ILE A 48 0.73 17.74 8.68
N ALA A 49 0.74 16.67 9.46
CA ALA A 49 1.94 15.99 9.87
C ALA A 49 2.42 15.00 8.80
N GLY A 50 3.73 15.02 8.59
CA GLY A 50 4.44 14.06 7.76
C GLY A 50 4.82 14.58 6.38
N THR A 51 5.71 13.83 5.74
CA THR A 51 6.25 14.11 4.41
C THR A 51 6.31 12.82 3.60
N LEU A 52 6.14 12.91 2.28
CA LEU A 52 6.27 11.74 1.41
C LEU A 52 7.73 11.28 1.33
N ASP A 53 7.96 9.98 1.38
CA ASP A 53 9.24 9.36 1.04
C ASP A 53 9.38 9.15 -0.47
N SER A 54 10.53 8.63 -0.93
CA SER A 54 10.78 8.35 -2.35
C SER A 54 9.87 7.26 -2.94
N SER A 55 9.20 6.48 -2.10
CA SER A 55 8.26 5.43 -2.48
C SER A 55 6.80 5.92 -2.46
N GLY A 56 6.55 7.17 -2.06
CA GLY A 56 5.24 7.80 -1.98
C GLY A 56 4.48 7.53 -0.68
N TYR A 57 5.11 6.97 0.35
CA TYR A 57 4.48 6.82 1.67
C TYR A 57 4.66 8.10 2.50
N SER A 58 3.59 8.54 3.16
CA SER A 58 3.68 9.59 4.17
C SER A 58 4.39 9.06 5.43
N MET A 59 5.36 9.85 5.92
CA MET A 59 6.20 9.53 7.08
C MET A 59 6.16 10.67 8.09
N ILE A 60 5.91 10.37 9.37
CA ILE A 60 5.90 11.35 10.46
C ILE A 60 7.13 11.11 11.35
N MET A 61 7.81 12.21 11.72
CA MET A 61 8.93 12.17 12.66
C MET A 61 8.44 12.44 14.09
N ILE A 62 8.53 11.46 14.98
CA ILE A 62 8.14 11.57 16.38
C ILE A 62 9.33 11.19 17.25
N ASP A 63 9.73 12.07 18.17
CA ASP A 63 10.84 11.85 19.11
C ASP A 63 12.13 11.31 18.42
N GLY A 64 12.47 11.90 17.27
CA GLY A 64 13.67 11.56 16.49
C GLY A 64 13.54 10.30 15.61
N ASN A 65 12.39 9.63 15.60
CA ASN A 65 12.15 8.41 14.83
C ASN A 65 11.12 8.64 13.72
N ARG A 66 11.31 8.01 12.55
CA ARG A 66 10.38 8.10 11.41
C ARG A 66 9.41 6.93 11.44
N TYR A 67 8.12 7.22 11.38
CA TYR A 67 7.04 6.24 11.33
C TYR A 67 6.18 6.45 10.09
N LYS A 68 5.78 5.33 9.48
CA LYS A 68 4.81 5.33 8.38
C LYS A 68 3.44 5.77 8.88
N THR A 69 2.81 6.72 8.20
CA THR A 69 1.51 7.27 8.61
C THR A 69 0.43 6.19 8.71
N HIS A 70 0.26 5.34 7.68
CA HIS A 70 -0.68 4.22 7.70
C HIS A 70 -0.43 3.23 8.86
N VAL A 71 0.83 3.02 9.26
CA VAL A 71 1.15 2.15 10.42
C VAL A 71 0.73 2.81 11.73
N LEU A 72 0.92 4.13 11.87
CA LEU A 72 0.42 4.87 13.04
C LEU A 72 -1.12 4.86 13.09
N VAL A 73 -1.80 5.01 11.96
CA VAL A 73 -3.27 4.87 11.89
C VAL A 73 -3.71 3.50 12.39
N PHE A 74 -3.07 2.43 11.92
CA PHE A 74 -3.37 1.08 12.39
C PHE A 74 -3.14 0.94 13.89
N TYR A 75 -1.98 1.41 14.38
CA TYR A 75 -1.60 1.31 15.78
C TYR A 75 -2.62 1.99 16.70
N ILE A 76 -3.05 3.20 16.36
CA ILE A 76 -4.04 3.95 17.14
C ILE A 76 -5.41 3.27 17.08
N THR A 77 -5.82 2.80 15.90
CA THR A 77 -7.16 2.22 15.69
C THR A 77 -7.33 0.87 16.40
N HIS A 78 -6.25 0.06 16.46
CA HIS A 78 -6.29 -1.29 17.04
C HIS A 78 -5.63 -1.39 18.41
N ASN A 79 -5.03 -0.28 18.89
CA ASN A 79 -4.24 -0.20 20.12
C ASN A 79 -3.13 -1.27 20.23
N ARG A 80 -2.57 -1.69 19.10
CA ARG A 80 -1.44 -2.64 19.01
C ARG A 80 -0.61 -2.39 17.75
N TRP A 81 0.68 -2.71 17.80
CA TRP A 81 1.50 -2.70 16.59
C TRP A 81 1.06 -3.82 15.64
N PRO A 82 1.22 -3.63 14.31
CA PRO A 82 0.95 -4.69 13.38
C PRO A 82 2.00 -5.79 13.48
N ALA A 83 1.55 -7.04 13.38
CA ALA A 83 2.38 -8.21 13.23
C ALA A 83 2.92 -8.33 11.78
N GLY A 84 2.15 -7.83 10.82
CA GLY A 84 2.47 -7.85 9.39
C GLY A 84 2.78 -6.48 8.79
N GLN A 85 2.60 -6.38 7.47
CA GLN A 85 2.58 -5.10 6.76
C GLN A 85 1.16 -4.52 6.79
N ILE A 86 1.07 -3.19 6.69
CA ILE A 86 -0.21 -2.51 6.51
C ILE A 86 -0.32 -2.10 5.04
N ASP A 87 -1.29 -2.69 4.35
CA ASP A 87 -1.61 -2.47 2.94
C ASP A 87 -2.77 -1.48 2.80
N HIS A 88 -2.74 -0.73 1.70
CA HIS A 88 -3.80 0.19 1.29
C HIS A 88 -4.73 -0.55 0.33
N ILE A 89 -5.96 -0.84 0.75
CA ILE A 89 -6.93 -1.63 -0.03
C ILE A 89 -7.08 -1.06 -1.45
N ASN A 90 -7.15 0.26 -1.59
CA ASN A 90 -7.24 0.93 -2.89
C ASN A 90 -5.92 1.15 -3.65
N GLY A 91 -4.78 0.73 -3.10
CA GLY A 91 -3.45 0.93 -3.70
C GLY A 91 -2.93 2.38 -3.61
N ILE A 92 -3.70 3.32 -3.05
CA ILE A 92 -3.34 4.73 -2.93
C ILE A 92 -2.60 4.95 -1.61
N ARG A 93 -1.26 5.03 -1.68
CA ARG A 93 -0.37 5.14 -0.50
C ARG A 93 -0.61 6.35 0.40
N THR A 94 -1.26 7.39 -0.12
CA THR A 94 -1.58 8.62 0.61
C THR A 94 -2.94 8.58 1.30
N ASP A 95 -3.81 7.61 0.95
CA ASP A 95 -5.13 7.45 1.53
C ASP A 95 -5.05 6.61 2.81
N ASN A 96 -4.68 7.26 3.92
CA ASN A 96 -4.48 6.59 5.20
C ASN A 96 -5.78 6.48 6.03
N ARG A 97 -6.97 6.55 5.42
CA ARG A 97 -8.23 6.36 6.13
C ARG A 97 -8.27 4.98 6.78
N ALA A 98 -8.71 4.87 8.02
CA ALA A 98 -8.64 3.60 8.76
C ALA A 98 -9.38 2.44 8.06
N GLY A 99 -10.51 2.72 7.40
CA GLY A 99 -11.26 1.73 6.62
C GLY A 99 -10.61 1.33 5.28
N ASN A 100 -9.58 2.04 4.83
CA ASN A 100 -8.81 1.71 3.62
C ASN A 100 -7.53 0.93 3.94
N LEU A 101 -7.26 0.60 5.20
CA LEU A 101 -6.05 -0.08 5.63
C LEU A 101 -6.36 -1.49 6.10
N ARG A 102 -5.51 -2.45 5.74
CA ARG A 102 -5.57 -3.83 6.24
C ARG A 102 -4.20 -4.36 6.61
N GLU A 103 -4.18 -5.24 7.61
CA GLU A 103 -2.98 -6.02 7.92
C GLU A 103 -2.84 -7.16 6.91
N CYS A 104 -1.62 -7.42 6.45
CA CYS A 104 -1.35 -8.41 5.42
C CYS A 104 0.07 -8.96 5.52
N LEU A 105 0.29 -10.09 4.84
CA LEU A 105 1.60 -10.67 4.62
C LEU A 105 2.33 -9.92 3.49
N PRO A 106 3.68 -9.90 3.47
CA PRO A 106 4.44 -9.27 2.41
C PRO A 106 4.07 -9.76 1.00
N ILE A 107 3.73 -11.05 0.86
CA ILE A 107 3.32 -11.62 -0.43
C ILE A 107 1.93 -11.15 -0.88
N GLU A 108 1.05 -10.83 0.06
CA GLU A 108 -0.29 -10.31 -0.21
C GLU A 108 -0.22 -8.84 -0.62
N ASN A 109 0.55 -8.03 0.11
CA ASN A 109 0.84 -6.65 -0.28
C ASN A 109 1.49 -6.56 -1.67
N ALA A 110 2.43 -7.46 -1.99
CA ALA A 110 3.04 -7.53 -3.31
C ALA A 110 2.05 -7.91 -4.42
N ARG A 111 0.93 -8.56 -4.06
CA ARG A 111 -0.20 -8.78 -4.98
C ARG A 111 -1.09 -7.55 -5.07
N ASN A 112 -1.11 -6.61 -4.15
CA ASN A 112 -1.91 -5.40 -4.28
C ASN A 112 -1.11 -4.26 -4.94
N ILE A 113 -0.77 -4.42 -6.22
CA ILE A 113 0.02 -3.43 -6.97
C ILE A 113 -0.76 -2.82 -8.13
N CYS A 114 -0.56 -1.52 -8.33
CA CYS A 114 -1.02 -0.79 -9.52
C CYS A 114 -0.27 -1.24 -10.78
N ILE A 115 -0.89 -1.04 -11.93
CA ILE A 115 -0.27 -1.28 -13.23
C ILE A 115 0.90 -0.32 -13.42
N ARG A 116 2.01 -0.84 -13.93
CA ARG A 116 3.17 -0.02 -14.21
C ARG A 116 2.87 0.95 -15.35
N LYS A 117 3.36 2.18 -15.24
CA LYS A 117 3.19 3.24 -16.26
C LYS A 117 3.75 2.86 -17.63
N ASP A 118 4.72 1.95 -17.69
CA ASP A 118 5.35 1.45 -18.92
C ASP A 118 4.69 0.18 -19.47
N SER A 119 3.56 -0.26 -18.88
CA SER A 119 2.81 -1.42 -19.35
C SER A 119 2.26 -1.19 -20.75
N LYS A 120 2.51 -2.13 -21.66
CA LYS A 120 2.01 -2.07 -23.06
C LYS A 120 0.57 -2.51 -23.21
N SER A 121 0.09 -3.37 -22.32
CA SER A 121 -1.29 -3.87 -22.31
C SER A 121 -2.23 -2.96 -21.55
N GLY A 122 -1.71 -2.11 -20.65
CA GLY A 122 -2.53 -1.41 -19.65
C GLY A 122 -3.31 -2.35 -18.74
N CYS A 123 -3.00 -3.66 -18.75
CA CYS A 123 -3.73 -4.70 -18.03
C CYS A 123 -2.75 -5.54 -17.22
N ARG A 124 -3.05 -5.74 -15.94
CA ARG A 124 -2.18 -6.51 -15.05
C ARG A 124 -2.23 -8.00 -15.38
N GLY A 125 -1.06 -8.64 -15.45
CA GLY A 125 -0.96 -10.05 -15.82
C GLY A 125 -1.02 -10.32 -17.33
N VAL A 126 -1.19 -9.27 -18.15
CA VAL A 126 -1.23 -9.37 -19.61
C VAL A 126 0.04 -8.75 -20.19
N THR A 127 0.70 -9.49 -21.09
CA THR A 127 1.94 -9.05 -21.74
C THR A 127 1.91 -9.35 -23.23
N TRP A 128 2.51 -8.48 -24.05
CA TRP A 128 2.62 -8.74 -25.49
C TRP A 128 3.73 -9.76 -25.81
N HIS A 129 3.37 -10.89 -26.40
CA HIS A 129 4.31 -11.93 -26.79
C HIS A 129 4.77 -11.76 -28.25
N LYS A 130 5.85 -11.00 -28.46
CA LYS A 130 6.35 -10.57 -29.79
C LYS A 130 6.44 -11.69 -30.84
N ARG A 131 6.96 -12.86 -30.48
CA ARG A 131 7.15 -13.99 -31.43
C ARG A 131 5.84 -14.60 -31.91
N GLN A 132 4.83 -14.64 -31.03
CA GLN A 132 3.52 -15.22 -31.35
C GLN A 132 2.54 -14.16 -31.84
N LYS A 133 2.87 -12.88 -31.68
CA LYS A 133 1.99 -11.73 -31.95
C LYS A 133 0.63 -11.86 -31.24
N LYS A 134 0.68 -12.30 -29.98
CA LYS A 134 -0.49 -12.53 -29.11
C LYS A 134 -0.30 -11.93 -27.73
N TRP A 135 -1.42 -11.62 -27.07
CA TRP A 135 -1.50 -11.25 -25.67
C TRP A 135 -1.40 -12.48 -24.80
N ASN A 136 -0.30 -12.59 -24.06
CA ASN A 136 0.01 -13.71 -23.19
C ASN A 136 -0.36 -13.37 -21.74
N VAL A 137 -1.19 -14.22 -21.12
CA VAL A 137 -1.70 -14.04 -19.76
C VAL A 137 -0.92 -14.95 -18.80
N ARG A 138 -0.25 -14.34 -17.83
CA ARG A 138 0.53 -15.05 -16.81
C ARG A 138 0.42 -14.37 -15.45
N LEU A 139 0.31 -15.16 -14.39
CA LEU A 139 0.27 -14.67 -13.01
C LEU A 139 1.23 -15.47 -12.12
N GLY A 140 1.83 -14.78 -11.15
CA GLY A 140 2.73 -15.38 -10.17
C GLY A 140 1.97 -15.83 -8.92
N PHE A 141 1.87 -17.14 -8.68
CA PHE A 141 1.24 -17.68 -7.48
C PHE A 141 2.13 -18.75 -6.82
N ARG A 142 2.29 -18.66 -5.49
CA ARG A 142 3.14 -19.59 -4.70
C ARG A 142 4.55 -19.81 -5.26
N GLY A 143 5.17 -18.75 -5.79
CA GLY A 143 6.52 -18.80 -6.36
C GLY A 143 6.61 -19.41 -7.76
N LYS A 144 5.48 -19.73 -8.40
CA LYS A 144 5.40 -20.23 -9.78
C LYS A 144 4.68 -19.23 -10.66
N ASN A 145 5.03 -19.21 -11.95
CA ASN A 145 4.33 -18.44 -12.96
C ASN A 145 3.33 -19.35 -13.67
N GLU A 146 2.05 -19.17 -13.37
CA GLU A 146 0.95 -19.87 -14.02
C GLU A 146 0.61 -19.18 -15.35
N HIS A 147 0.39 -19.98 -16.39
CA HIS A 147 0.07 -19.52 -17.74
C HIS A 147 -1.40 -19.82 -18.05
N PHE A 148 -2.15 -18.78 -18.43
CA PHE A 148 -3.60 -18.87 -18.65
C PHE A 148 -3.96 -18.82 -20.14
N GLY A 149 -2.97 -18.66 -21.02
CA GLY A 149 -3.16 -18.70 -22.46
C GLY A 149 -2.55 -17.51 -23.21
N CYS A 150 -2.65 -17.61 -24.54
CA CYS A 150 -2.30 -16.55 -25.49
C CYS A 150 -3.54 -16.22 -26.33
N PHE A 151 -3.91 -14.94 -26.40
CA PHE A 151 -5.10 -14.46 -27.08
C PHE A 151 -4.74 -13.43 -28.14
N ASP A 152 -5.49 -13.38 -29.23
CA ASP A 152 -5.31 -12.36 -30.27
C ASP A 152 -5.91 -11.01 -29.84
N ASP A 153 -6.97 -11.07 -29.03
CA ASP A 153 -7.69 -9.92 -28.49
C ASP A 153 -7.18 -9.52 -27.10
N LEU A 154 -7.04 -8.21 -26.88
CA LEU A 154 -6.54 -7.65 -25.61
C LEU A 154 -7.62 -7.72 -24.52
N GLU A 155 -8.89 -7.50 -24.89
CA GLU A 155 -9.99 -7.42 -23.93
C GLU A 155 -10.25 -8.80 -23.31
N LEU A 156 -10.26 -9.85 -24.14
CA LEU A 156 -10.34 -11.24 -23.70
C LEU A 156 -9.15 -11.61 -22.80
N ALA A 157 -7.94 -11.23 -23.17
CA ALA A 157 -6.76 -11.46 -22.32
C ALA A 157 -6.87 -10.74 -20.96
N ALA A 158 -7.43 -9.53 -20.95
CA ALA A 158 -7.64 -8.75 -19.73
C ALA A 158 -8.70 -9.40 -18.83
N LEU A 159 -9.81 -9.88 -19.39
CA LEU A 159 -10.87 -10.58 -18.66
C LEU A 159 -10.33 -11.87 -18.01
N VAL A 160 -9.60 -12.69 -18.77
CA VAL A 160 -8.96 -13.91 -18.25
C VAL A 160 -7.97 -13.58 -17.13
N ALA A 161 -7.21 -12.50 -17.27
CA ALA A 161 -6.27 -12.06 -16.24
C ALA A 161 -6.98 -11.55 -14.98
N GLU A 162 -8.13 -10.89 -15.10
CA GLU A 162 -8.95 -10.46 -13.96
C GLU A 162 -9.53 -11.66 -13.21
N GLU A 163 -10.20 -12.57 -13.91
CA GLU A 163 -10.76 -13.78 -13.31
C GLU A 163 -9.69 -14.63 -12.61
N ALA A 164 -8.52 -14.77 -13.24
CA ALA A 164 -7.41 -15.46 -12.63
C ALA A 164 -6.84 -14.71 -11.41
N ARG A 165 -6.79 -13.38 -11.41
CA ARG A 165 -6.38 -12.62 -10.21
C ARG A 165 -7.38 -12.78 -9.09
N ASP A 166 -8.68 -12.70 -9.35
CA ASP A 166 -9.71 -12.85 -8.32
C ASP A 166 -9.68 -14.25 -7.72
N LYS A 167 -9.55 -15.28 -8.56
CA LYS A 167 -9.44 -16.67 -8.11
C LYS A 167 -8.20 -16.94 -7.25
N TYR A 168 -7.04 -16.40 -7.62
CA TYR A 168 -5.78 -16.75 -6.97
C TYR A 168 -5.33 -15.76 -5.88
N TYR A 169 -5.70 -14.49 -5.97
CA TYR A 169 -5.28 -13.43 -5.05
C TYR A 169 -6.40 -12.94 -4.13
N GLY A 170 -7.67 -13.24 -4.43
CA GLY A 170 -8.82 -12.79 -3.64
C GLY A 170 -8.83 -11.28 -3.45
N ASP A 171 -8.99 -10.83 -2.21
CA ASP A 171 -9.05 -9.40 -1.86
C ASP A 171 -7.77 -8.60 -2.22
N PHE A 172 -6.68 -9.28 -2.58
CA PHE A 172 -5.42 -8.65 -3.02
C PHE A 172 -5.26 -8.65 -4.55
N SER A 173 -6.32 -8.91 -5.33
CA SER A 173 -6.29 -8.86 -6.80
C SER A 173 -6.01 -7.45 -7.37
N GLY A 174 -6.21 -6.42 -6.54
CA GLY A 174 -5.97 -5.01 -6.82
C GLY A 174 -7.18 -4.32 -7.45
N ASN A 175 -7.40 -3.05 -7.11
CA ASN A 175 -8.63 -2.32 -7.48
C ASN A 175 -8.67 -1.76 -8.91
N GLU A 176 -7.61 -1.94 -9.70
CA GLU A 176 -7.62 -1.58 -11.12
C GLU A 176 -8.38 -2.66 -11.91
N ARG A 177 -9.71 -2.48 -11.95
CA ARG A 177 -10.56 -3.07 -12.99
C ARG A 177 -10.03 -2.56 -14.32
N SER A 178 -9.78 -3.49 -15.23
CA SER A 178 -9.40 -3.17 -16.60
C SER A 178 -10.37 -2.12 -17.17
N ALA A 179 -9.89 -1.14 -17.93
CA ALA A 179 -10.76 -0.18 -18.64
C ALA A 179 -11.75 -0.90 -19.60
N TYR A 180 -11.51 -2.18 -19.85
CA TYR A 180 -12.30 -3.08 -20.69
C TYR A 180 -13.30 -3.95 -19.89
N ALA A 181 -13.35 -3.84 -18.56
CA ALA A 181 -14.15 -4.72 -17.68
C ALA A 181 -15.52 -4.14 -17.26
N ASN A 182 -15.98 -3.01 -17.81
CA ASN A 182 -17.41 -2.66 -17.75
C ASN A 182 -17.82 -1.47 -18.65
N PRO A 183 -18.49 -1.71 -19.79
CA PRO A 183 -19.41 -0.73 -20.37
C PRO A 183 -20.78 -0.68 -19.68
N SER A 184 -21.06 -1.48 -18.65
CA SER A 184 -22.41 -1.58 -18.06
C SER A 184 -22.42 -1.72 -16.53
N LYS A 185 -22.31 -0.58 -15.86
CA LYS A 185 -23.18 -0.31 -14.70
C LYS A 185 -24.10 0.84 -15.08
N GLU A 186 -25.10 0.53 -15.90
CA GLU A 186 -26.35 1.27 -15.85
C GLU A 186 -27.00 0.99 -14.49
N MET A 187 -27.07 2.04 -13.67
CA MET A 187 -28.24 2.44 -12.87
C MET A 187 -28.22 3.96 -12.80
#